data_AF-A0AA43L0N3-F1
#
_entry.id   AF-A0AA43L0N3-F1
#
_cell.length_a   1.000
_cell.length_b   1.000
_cell.length_c   1.000
_cell.angle_alpha   90.00
_cell.angle_beta   90.00
_cell.angle_gamma   90.00
#
_symmetry.space_group_name_H-M   'P 1'
#
loop_
_entity.id
_entity.type
_entity.pdbx_description
1 polymer ?
#
loop_
_entity_poly.entity_id
_entity_poly.type
_entity_poly.pdbx_seq_one_letter_code
_entity_poly.pdbx_strand_id
1 'polypeptide(L)'
;MYICTQTAYNIEKEREMKRIFCPKCDNQMTFDETKFHKGKVLTFVCTQCTHQFKIRLGKKIVKTEMGEEKEVDEADFTCGYISVIENNFAHKQDLPLVEGDNVIGRRNKDTEGVHAAIVTSDPSMGRKHCVIHVKPDGNGHYIYTLRDFPSLTGTFIRNVLVGKKEQVVIEDEEIVTIGATTFILHAK
;
A
#
# COMPACT_ATOMS: atom_id res chain seq x y z
N MET A 1 -16.63 12.31 29.72
CA MET A 1 -15.59 11.29 29.58
C MET A 1 -16.00 10.08 28.72
N TYR A 2 -17.28 9.68 28.64
CA TYR A 2 -17.75 8.51 27.87
C TYR A 2 -17.72 8.64 26.33
N ILE A 3 -17.66 9.84 25.78
CA ILE A 3 -17.74 10.04 24.32
C ILE A 3 -16.40 9.71 23.65
N CYS A 4 -15.26 9.95 24.33
CA CYS A 4 -13.92 9.72 23.79
C CYS A 4 -13.59 8.22 23.64
N THR A 5 -14.13 7.37 24.51
CA THR A 5 -13.88 5.91 24.51
C THR A 5 -14.63 5.20 23.38
N GLN A 6 -15.84 5.65 23.03
CA GLN A 6 -16.62 5.07 21.92
C GLN A 6 -15.96 5.39 20.56
N THR A 7 -15.43 6.60 20.40
CA THR A 7 -14.73 7.03 19.18
C THR A 7 -13.42 6.27 19.01
N ALA A 8 -12.62 6.11 20.07
CA ALA A 8 -11.40 5.31 20.04
C ALA A 8 -11.67 3.83 19.73
N TYR A 9 -12.70 3.23 20.34
CA TYR A 9 -13.12 1.84 20.06
C TYR A 9 -13.56 1.64 18.61
N ASN A 10 -14.32 2.57 18.03
CA ASN A 10 -14.74 2.47 16.63
C ASN A 10 -13.56 2.64 15.66
N ILE A 11 -12.59 3.51 15.97
CA ILE A 11 -11.35 3.70 15.20
C ILE A 11 -10.45 2.46 15.28
N GLU A 12 -10.35 1.83 16.47
CA GLU A 12 -9.60 0.57 16.65
C GLU A 12 -10.27 -0.60 15.92
N LYS A 13 -11.61 -0.68 15.93
CA LYS A 13 -12.37 -1.74 15.26
C LYS A 13 -12.32 -1.64 13.74
N GLU A 14 -12.20 -0.44 13.17
CA GLU A 14 -11.92 -0.26 11.74
C GLU A 14 -10.50 -0.74 11.36
N ARG A 15 -9.51 -0.66 12.26
CA ARG A 15 -8.17 -1.23 12.04
C ARG A 15 -8.13 -2.76 11.99
N GLU A 16 -9.14 -3.45 12.56
CA GLU A 16 -9.21 -4.92 12.59
C GLU A 16 -9.86 -5.54 11.34
N MET A 17 -10.49 -4.72 10.48
CA MET A 17 -11.11 -5.17 9.23
C MET A 17 -10.07 -5.29 8.13
N LYS A 18 -9.67 -6.52 7.81
CA LYS A 18 -8.80 -6.83 6.67
C LYS A 18 -9.59 -6.82 5.36
N ARG A 19 -8.89 -6.52 4.28
CA ARG A 19 -9.44 -6.45 2.92
C ARG A 19 -8.86 -7.57 2.07
N ILE A 20 -9.71 -8.16 1.23
CA ILE A 20 -9.34 -9.18 0.24
C ILE A 20 -9.93 -8.83 -1.11
N PHE A 21 -9.29 -9.28 -2.16
CA PHE A 21 -9.78 -9.12 -3.53
C PHE A 21 -10.23 -10.47 -4.07
N CYS A 22 -11.38 -10.48 -4.76
CA CYS A 22 -11.83 -11.67 -5.46
C CYS A 22 -10.89 -11.99 -6.64
N PRO A 23 -10.33 -13.20 -6.75
CA PRO A 23 -9.41 -13.56 -7.83
C PRO A 23 -10.06 -13.57 -9.23
N LYS A 24 -11.40 -13.68 -9.30
CA LYS A 24 -12.13 -13.73 -10.58
C LYS A 24 -12.50 -12.36 -11.14
N CYS A 25 -12.94 -11.44 -10.28
CA CYS A 25 -13.53 -10.16 -10.72
C CYS A 25 -12.87 -8.93 -10.09
N ASP A 26 -11.87 -9.11 -9.22
CA ASP A 26 -11.17 -8.05 -8.51
C ASP A 26 -12.05 -7.21 -7.57
N ASN A 27 -13.27 -7.68 -7.26
CA ASN A 27 -14.14 -7.05 -6.28
C ASN A 27 -13.48 -7.07 -4.88
N GLN A 28 -13.45 -5.91 -4.24
CA GLN A 28 -12.92 -5.75 -2.89
C GLN A 28 -13.96 -6.18 -1.86
N MET A 29 -13.53 -6.97 -0.89
CA MET A 29 -14.34 -7.41 0.24
C MET A 29 -13.59 -7.15 1.55
N THR A 30 -14.31 -6.93 2.64
CA THR A 30 -13.76 -6.74 3.98
C THR A 30 -14.18 -7.86 4.90
N PHE A 31 -13.29 -8.29 5.79
CA PHE A 31 -13.59 -9.28 6.82
C PHE A 31 -12.83 -8.95 8.11
N ASP A 32 -13.39 -9.39 9.23
CA ASP A 32 -12.80 -9.20 10.56
C ASP A 32 -11.83 -10.35 10.85
N GLU A 33 -10.53 -10.04 10.97
CA GLU A 33 -9.50 -11.06 11.19
C GLU A 33 -9.56 -11.68 12.59
N THR A 34 -10.03 -10.95 13.60
CA THR A 34 -10.08 -11.41 14.99
C THR A 34 -11.00 -12.62 15.19
N LYS A 35 -11.94 -12.82 14.27
CA LYS A 35 -12.87 -13.96 14.25
C LYS A 35 -12.21 -15.26 13.81
N PHE A 36 -10.93 -15.24 13.41
CA PHE A 36 -10.25 -16.38 12.81
C PHE A 36 -8.89 -16.65 13.44
N HIS A 37 -8.59 -17.92 13.69
CA HIS A 37 -7.27 -18.34 14.19
C HIS A 37 -6.23 -18.33 13.05
N LYS A 38 -5.03 -17.79 13.32
CA LYS A 38 -3.89 -17.77 12.39
C LYS A 38 -3.64 -19.18 11.82
N GLY A 39 -3.44 -19.28 10.50
CA GLY A 39 -3.14 -20.55 9.80
C GLY A 39 -4.33 -21.36 9.29
N LYS A 40 -5.59 -20.98 9.59
CA LYS A 40 -6.77 -21.64 8.98
C LYS A 40 -7.03 -21.16 7.55
N VAL A 41 -7.41 -22.10 6.68
CA VAL A 41 -7.91 -21.78 5.34
C VAL A 41 -9.34 -21.25 5.46
N LEU A 42 -9.53 -19.97 5.15
CA LEU A 42 -10.85 -19.35 5.07
C LEU A 42 -11.44 -19.50 3.68
N THR A 43 -12.75 -19.72 3.62
CA THR A 43 -13.50 -19.81 2.36
C THR A 43 -14.36 -18.56 2.23
N PHE A 44 -14.17 -17.81 1.14
CA PHE A 44 -14.90 -16.60 0.84
C PHE A 44 -15.76 -16.81 -0.41
N VAL A 45 -16.92 -16.15 -0.45
CA VAL A 45 -17.80 -16.09 -1.62
C VAL A 45 -17.91 -14.63 -2.04
N CYS A 46 -17.51 -14.34 -3.28
CA CYS A 46 -17.57 -12.97 -3.80
C CYS A 46 -19.02 -12.47 -3.88
N THR A 47 -19.29 -11.29 -3.32
CA THR A 47 -20.61 -10.65 -3.35
C THR A 47 -21.05 -10.20 -4.74
N GLN A 48 -20.12 -10.00 -5.68
CA GLN A 48 -20.44 -9.56 -7.05
C GLN A 48 -20.56 -10.70 -8.06
N CYS A 49 -19.65 -11.67 -8.04
CA CYS A 49 -19.59 -12.72 -9.07
C CYS A 49 -19.86 -14.13 -8.54
N THR A 50 -20.25 -14.25 -7.27
CA THR A 50 -20.57 -15.49 -6.54
C THR A 50 -19.47 -16.55 -6.55
N HIS A 51 -18.27 -16.19 -7.02
CA HIS A 51 -17.13 -17.09 -7.05
C HIS A 51 -16.63 -17.38 -5.64
N GLN A 52 -16.51 -18.67 -5.34
CA GLN A 52 -15.97 -19.16 -4.08
C GLN A 52 -14.46 -19.41 -4.21
N PHE A 53 -13.70 -18.85 -3.28
CA PHE A 53 -12.24 -18.97 -3.26
C PHE A 53 -11.73 -19.14 -1.83
N LYS A 54 -10.53 -19.67 -1.68
CA LYS A 54 -9.91 -19.98 -0.38
C LYS A 54 -8.68 -19.12 -0.16
N ILE A 55 -8.53 -18.53 1.03
CA ILE A 55 -7.36 -17.75 1.45
C ILE A 55 -6.80 -18.34 2.74
N ARG A 56 -5.47 -18.44 2.85
CA ARG A 56 -4.77 -18.70 4.12
C ARG A 56 -4.36 -17.37 4.74
N LEU A 57 -4.86 -17.07 5.92
CA LEU A 57 -4.45 -15.89 6.67
C LEU A 57 -3.03 -16.05 7.21
N GLY A 58 -2.23 -14.98 7.14
CA GLY A 58 -0.84 -14.94 7.60
C GLY A 58 0.21 -15.26 6.54
N LYS A 59 -0.16 -15.50 5.28
CA LYS A 59 0.79 -15.70 4.17
C LYS A 59 0.38 -14.84 2.99
N LYS A 60 1.20 -13.86 2.59
CA LYS A 60 1.00 -13.14 1.32
C LYS A 60 1.68 -13.95 0.21
N ILE A 61 0.91 -14.26 -0.82
CA ILE A 61 1.43 -14.89 -2.04
C ILE A 61 1.91 -13.77 -2.95
N VAL A 62 3.22 -13.64 -3.12
CA VAL A 62 3.81 -12.70 -4.09
C VAL A 62 4.18 -13.50 -5.33
N LYS A 63 3.72 -13.04 -6.50
CA LYS A 63 4.18 -13.58 -7.79
C LYS A 63 5.45 -12.85 -8.18
N THR A 64 6.55 -13.59 -8.28
CA THR A 64 7.80 -13.06 -8.83
C THR A 64 7.70 -12.89 -10.34
N GLU A 65 8.66 -12.16 -10.93
CA GLU A 65 8.76 -11.92 -12.38
C GLU A 65 8.86 -13.22 -13.23
N MET A 66 9.14 -14.36 -12.59
CA MET A 66 9.17 -15.69 -13.21
C MET A 66 7.85 -16.47 -13.08
N GLY A 67 6.78 -15.86 -12.53
CA GLY A 67 5.48 -16.50 -12.37
C GLY A 67 5.39 -17.49 -11.20
N GLU A 68 6.44 -17.60 -10.38
CA GLU A 68 6.45 -18.44 -9.19
C GLU A 68 5.74 -17.74 -8.02
N GLU A 69 4.81 -18.46 -7.38
CA GLU A 69 4.13 -18.03 -6.17
C GLU A 69 5.06 -18.28 -4.97
N LYS A 70 5.76 -17.24 -4.49
CA LYS A 70 6.55 -17.32 -3.26
C LYS A 70 5.67 -16.95 -2.06
N GLU A 71 5.63 -17.85 -1.09
CA GLU A 71 5.08 -17.58 0.24
C GLU A 71 6.08 -16.69 1.00
N VAL A 72 5.69 -15.45 1.29
CA VAL A 72 6.47 -14.57 2.17
C VAL A 72 5.71 -14.42 3.48
N ASP A 73 6.43 -14.51 4.60
CA ASP A 73 5.91 -14.18 5.93
C ASP A 73 5.46 -12.71 5.98
N GLU A 74 4.81 -12.31 7.09
CA GLU A 74 4.26 -10.97 7.34
C GLU A 74 5.06 -9.85 6.64
N ALA A 75 4.35 -8.92 5.99
CA ALA A 75 4.93 -7.83 5.20
C ALA A 75 6.15 -7.22 5.93
N ASP A 76 7.32 -7.22 5.28
CA ASP A 76 8.57 -6.76 5.89
C ASP A 76 8.62 -5.23 5.93
N PHE A 77 8.57 -4.65 7.13
CA PHE A 77 8.62 -3.21 7.37
C PHE A 77 10.02 -2.71 7.76
N THR A 78 11.07 -3.54 7.57
CA THR A 78 12.45 -3.24 8.01
C THR A 78 13.01 -1.99 7.35
N CYS A 79 12.74 -1.77 6.06
CA CYS A 79 13.25 -0.63 5.31
C CYS A 79 12.34 0.61 5.40
N GLY A 80 11.35 0.62 6.29
CA GLY A 80 10.31 1.65 6.36
C GLY A 80 9.08 1.35 5.50
N TYR A 81 8.13 2.27 5.51
CA TYR A 81 6.84 2.11 4.82
C TYR A 81 6.20 3.44 4.49
N ILE A 82 5.19 3.40 3.61
CA ILE A 82 4.32 4.55 3.38
C ILE A 82 2.95 4.30 3.99
N SER A 83 2.37 5.32 4.61
CA SER A 83 0.98 5.34 5.07
C SER A 83 0.14 6.22 4.17
N VAL A 84 -0.79 5.62 3.43
CA VAL A 84 -1.77 6.34 2.62
C VAL A 84 -2.77 7.01 3.55
N ILE A 85 -3.00 8.30 3.37
CA ILE A 85 -3.97 9.08 4.15
C ILE A 85 -5.36 8.81 3.58
N GLU A 86 -6.32 8.55 4.46
CA GLU A 86 -7.71 8.33 4.07
C GLU A 86 -8.37 9.59 3.51
N ASN A 87 -9.08 9.42 2.41
CA ASN A 87 -9.89 10.44 1.77
C ASN A 87 -11.06 9.78 1.01
N ASN A 88 -11.77 10.56 0.18
CA ASN A 88 -12.91 10.06 -0.58
C ASN A 88 -12.57 8.98 -1.63
N PHE A 89 -11.30 8.84 -2.00
CA PHE A 89 -10.84 7.93 -3.05
C PHE A 89 -10.13 6.69 -2.53
N ALA A 90 -9.40 6.82 -1.44
CA ALA A 90 -8.54 5.81 -0.84
C ALA A 90 -8.77 5.74 0.66
N HIS A 91 -8.77 4.54 1.20
CA HIS A 91 -8.73 4.34 2.65
C HIS A 91 -7.29 4.26 3.13
N LYS A 92 -7.12 4.37 4.46
CA LYS A 92 -5.82 4.17 5.10
C LYS A 92 -5.21 2.81 4.75
N GLN A 93 -3.96 2.80 4.31
CA GLN A 93 -3.19 1.62 3.92
C GLN A 93 -1.71 1.84 4.26
N ASP A 94 -1.09 0.85 4.89
CA ASP A 94 0.35 0.85 5.14
C ASP A 94 1.02 -0.12 4.16
N LEU A 95 1.96 0.39 3.37
CA LEU A 95 2.65 -0.36 2.33
C LEU A 95 4.16 -0.37 2.62
N PRO A 96 4.76 -1.55 2.84
CA PRO A 96 6.19 -1.65 3.13
C PRO A 96 7.04 -1.21 1.94
N LEU A 97 8.21 -0.69 2.23
CA LEU A 97 9.27 -0.45 1.26
C LEU A 97 10.35 -1.53 1.38
N VAL A 98 11.06 -1.79 0.29
CA VAL A 98 12.22 -2.69 0.23
C VAL A 98 13.44 -1.94 -0.30
N GLU A 99 14.64 -2.49 -0.13
CA GLU A 99 15.84 -1.91 -0.74
C GLU A 99 15.72 -1.82 -2.27
N GLY A 100 16.28 -0.75 -2.85
CA GLY A 100 16.18 -0.44 -4.26
C GLY A 100 14.94 0.36 -4.64
N ASP A 101 14.49 0.20 -5.88
CA ASP A 101 13.39 1.00 -6.44
C ASP A 101 12.00 0.46 -6.05
N ASN A 102 11.26 1.25 -5.29
CA ASN A 102 9.86 0.99 -4.96
C ASN A 102 8.96 1.80 -5.87
N VAL A 103 8.47 1.19 -6.93
CA VAL A 103 7.49 1.81 -7.82
C VAL A 103 6.14 1.88 -7.12
N ILE A 104 5.63 3.09 -6.92
CA ILE A 104 4.35 3.39 -6.26
C ILE A 104 3.34 3.83 -7.31
N GLY A 105 2.12 3.34 -7.21
CA GLY A 105 1.05 3.78 -8.08
C GLY A 105 -0.26 3.06 -7.82
N ARG A 106 -1.25 3.36 -8.68
CA ARG A 106 -2.61 2.84 -8.52
C ARG A 106 -2.65 1.35 -8.83
N ARG A 107 -3.22 0.57 -7.90
CA ARG A 107 -3.43 -0.87 -8.07
C ARG A 107 -4.23 -1.16 -9.34
N ASN A 108 -3.68 -2.04 -10.17
CA ASN A 108 -4.36 -2.61 -11.32
C ASN A 108 -3.81 -4.03 -11.54
N LYS A 109 -4.70 -5.01 -11.67
CA LYS A 109 -4.36 -6.42 -11.92
C LYS A 109 -3.54 -6.62 -13.20
N ASP A 110 -3.69 -5.73 -14.18
CA ASP A 110 -3.06 -5.81 -15.50
C ASP A 110 -1.78 -4.95 -15.58
N THR A 111 -1.22 -4.53 -14.44
CA THR A 111 0.00 -3.70 -14.41
C THR A 111 1.06 -4.34 -13.55
N GLU A 112 2.13 -4.79 -14.20
CA GLU A 112 3.30 -5.37 -13.57
C GLU A 112 4.33 -4.30 -13.18
N GLY A 113 5.22 -4.64 -12.24
CA GLY A 113 6.29 -3.75 -11.78
C GLY A 113 5.80 -2.56 -10.96
N VAL A 114 4.71 -2.74 -10.19
CA VAL A 114 4.28 -1.82 -9.13
C VAL A 114 4.53 -2.55 -7.81
N HIS A 115 5.42 -2.00 -6.98
CA HIS A 115 5.84 -2.62 -5.73
C HIS A 115 4.88 -2.23 -4.60
N ALA A 116 4.55 -0.94 -4.52
CA ALA A 116 3.59 -0.38 -3.59
C ALA A 116 2.31 0.02 -4.35
N ALA A 117 1.44 -0.97 -4.55
CA ALA A 117 0.17 -0.80 -5.26
C ALA A 117 -0.93 -0.26 -4.32
N ILE A 118 -1.18 1.04 -4.39
CA ILE A 118 -2.20 1.70 -3.58
C ILE A 118 -3.58 1.39 -4.14
N VAL A 119 -4.46 0.86 -3.29
CA VAL A 119 -5.88 0.68 -3.63
C VAL A 119 -6.57 2.04 -3.52
N THR A 120 -6.86 2.66 -4.66
CA THR A 120 -7.56 3.94 -4.73
C THR A 120 -8.44 3.99 -5.96
N SER A 121 -9.56 4.70 -5.84
CA SER A 121 -10.45 5.04 -6.96
C SER A 121 -10.07 6.37 -7.64
N ASP A 122 -9.00 7.03 -7.17
CA ASP A 122 -8.50 8.29 -7.71
C ASP A 122 -8.11 8.14 -9.20
N PRO A 123 -8.86 8.77 -10.13
CA PRO A 123 -8.58 8.66 -11.56
C PRO A 123 -7.32 9.43 -11.97
N SER A 124 -6.90 10.40 -11.16
CA SER A 124 -5.75 11.26 -11.40
C SER A 124 -4.42 10.60 -11.01
N MET A 125 -4.48 9.48 -10.27
CA MET A 125 -3.30 8.70 -9.92
C MET A 125 -2.97 7.66 -11.00
N GLY A 126 -1.80 7.82 -11.61
CA GLY A 126 -1.22 6.85 -12.55
C GLY A 126 -0.98 5.46 -11.93
N ARG A 127 -0.98 4.42 -12.76
CA ARG A 127 -0.70 3.04 -12.33
C ARG A 127 0.74 2.84 -11.86
N LYS A 128 1.66 3.61 -12.46
CA LYS A 128 3.02 3.89 -11.97
C LYS A 128 3.11 5.41 -11.89
N HIS A 129 3.35 5.96 -10.71
CA HIS A 129 3.23 7.40 -10.48
C HIS A 129 4.53 8.01 -9.98
N CYS A 130 5.13 7.40 -8.97
CA CYS A 130 6.42 7.83 -8.44
C CYS A 130 7.25 6.61 -8.04
N VAL A 131 8.52 6.85 -7.75
CA VAL A 131 9.44 5.84 -7.24
C VAL A 131 10.11 6.38 -6.00
N ILE A 132 10.10 5.61 -4.92
CA ILE A 132 10.99 5.81 -3.78
C ILE A 132 12.13 4.82 -3.91
N HIS A 133 13.35 5.32 -4.10
CA HIS A 133 14.55 4.52 -4.04
C HIS A 133 15.03 4.46 -2.58
N VAL A 134 15.22 3.26 -2.04
CA VAL A 134 15.72 3.04 -0.69
C VAL A 134 17.12 2.46 -0.75
N LYS A 135 18.05 3.10 -0.06
CA LYS A 135 19.46 2.68 0.01
C LYS A 135 19.95 2.71 1.45
N PRO A 136 20.66 1.68 1.95
CA PRO A 136 21.26 1.77 3.28
C PRO A 136 22.33 2.87 3.32
N ASP A 137 22.27 3.71 4.35
CA ASP A 137 23.40 4.51 4.79
C ASP A 137 24.34 3.61 5.61
N GLY A 138 25.65 3.80 5.50
CA GLY A 138 26.65 2.91 6.11
C GLY A 138 26.57 2.80 7.65
N ASN A 139 25.67 3.55 8.28
CA ASN A 139 25.38 3.59 9.71
C ASN A 139 24.17 2.73 10.13
N GLY A 140 23.56 1.98 9.21
CA GLY A 140 22.40 1.13 9.51
C GLY A 140 21.03 1.82 9.42
N HIS A 141 20.98 3.05 8.90
CA HIS A 141 19.75 3.75 8.50
C HIS A 141 19.53 3.62 7.00
N TYR A 142 18.43 4.17 6.49
CA TYR A 142 18.16 4.24 5.06
C TYR A 142 18.07 5.67 4.53
N ILE A 143 18.54 5.87 3.30
CA ILE A 143 18.35 7.07 2.50
C ILE A 143 17.20 6.81 1.53
N TYR A 144 16.24 7.73 1.53
CA TYR A 144 15.05 7.67 0.70
C TYR A 144 15.10 8.76 -0.35
N THR A 145 15.03 8.37 -1.63
CA THR A 145 15.03 9.32 -2.75
C THR A 145 13.75 9.18 -3.54
N LEU A 146 12.96 10.26 -3.62
CA LEU A 146 11.73 10.33 -4.40
C LEU A 146 11.99 10.88 -5.80
N ARG A 147 11.34 10.28 -6.79
CA ARG A 147 11.26 10.81 -8.16
C ARG A 147 9.91 10.53 -8.79
N ASP A 148 9.53 11.39 -9.72
CA ASP A 148 8.34 11.19 -10.54
C ASP A 148 8.54 10.05 -11.56
N PHE A 149 7.47 9.29 -11.84
CA PHE A 149 7.45 8.24 -12.87
C PHE A 149 6.56 8.68 -14.04
N PRO A 150 7.13 9.44 -15.00
CA PRO A 150 6.45 10.29 -15.99
C PRO A 150 4.93 10.46 -15.80
N SER A 151 4.53 10.94 -14.63
CA SER A 151 3.13 10.96 -14.22
C SER A 151 2.39 12.07 -14.96
N LEU A 152 1.09 11.89 -15.16
CA LEU A 152 0.28 12.89 -15.87
C LEU A 152 0.04 14.14 -15.02
N THR A 153 -0.09 13.97 -13.71
CA THR A 153 -0.53 15.00 -12.76
C THR A 153 0.61 15.57 -11.92
N GLY A 154 1.77 14.91 -11.89
CA GLY A 154 2.93 15.30 -11.12
C GLY A 154 2.95 14.70 -9.72
N THR A 155 4.18 14.51 -9.22
CA THR A 155 4.45 14.13 -7.83
C THR A 155 4.83 15.37 -7.03
N PHE A 156 4.21 15.58 -5.87
CA PHE A 156 4.42 16.76 -5.04
C PHE A 156 4.92 16.40 -3.65
N ILE A 157 5.95 17.12 -3.19
CA ILE A 157 6.45 17.07 -1.81
C ILE A 157 6.05 18.38 -1.14
N ARG A 158 5.22 18.34 -0.07
CA ARG A 158 4.70 19.56 0.60
C ARG A 158 4.17 20.63 -0.38
N ASN A 159 3.42 20.21 -1.39
CA ASN A 159 2.87 21.04 -2.48
C ASN A 159 3.91 21.62 -3.46
N VAL A 160 5.18 21.22 -3.38
CA VAL A 160 6.22 21.55 -4.36
C VAL A 160 6.33 20.41 -5.37
N LEU A 161 6.20 20.74 -6.65
CA LEU A 161 6.33 19.76 -7.73
C LEU A 161 7.77 19.24 -7.82
N VAL A 162 7.93 17.92 -7.83
CA VAL A 162 9.19 17.28 -8.20
C VAL A 162 9.40 17.47 -9.70
N GLY A 163 10.47 18.13 -10.08
CA GLY A 163 10.82 18.47 -11.45
C GLY A 163 11.05 17.26 -12.35
N LYS A 164 11.02 17.50 -13.66
CA LYS A 164 11.29 16.44 -14.65
C LYS A 164 12.71 15.91 -14.48
N LYS A 165 12.83 14.59 -14.26
CA LYS A 165 14.10 13.89 -13.99
C LYS A 165 14.79 14.31 -12.69
N GLU A 166 14.11 15.09 -11.85
CA GLU A 166 14.62 15.44 -10.52
C GLU A 166 14.52 14.22 -9.60
N GLN A 167 15.48 14.13 -8.68
CA GLN A 167 15.46 13.18 -7.58
C GLN A 167 15.68 13.97 -6.29
N VAL A 168 14.77 13.83 -5.34
CA VAL A 168 14.78 14.58 -4.09
C VAL A 168 14.96 13.60 -2.94
N VAL A 169 15.92 13.86 -2.06
CA VAL A 169 16.04 13.11 -0.81
C VAL A 169 14.89 13.54 0.09
N ILE A 170 14.14 12.58 0.60
CA ILE A 170 13.00 12.80 1.51
C ILE A 170 13.30 12.20 2.87
N GLU A 171 12.80 12.84 3.91
CA GLU A 171 13.04 12.46 5.32
C GLU A 171 11.82 11.77 5.92
N ASP A 172 11.95 11.34 7.17
CA ASP A 172 10.83 10.80 7.94
C ASP A 172 9.66 11.80 8.03
N GLU A 173 8.43 11.28 8.01
CA GLU A 173 7.18 12.04 8.02
C GLU A 173 6.97 12.97 6.82
N GLU A 174 7.74 12.79 5.73
CA GLU A 174 7.56 13.60 4.51
C GLU A 174 6.23 13.28 3.83
N ILE A 175 5.48 14.34 3.50
CA ILE A 175 4.15 14.23 2.89
C ILE A 175 4.27 14.34 1.37
N VAL A 176 3.86 13.27 0.69
CA VAL A 176 3.87 13.18 -0.76
C VAL A 176 2.44 13.09 -1.29
N THR A 177 2.12 13.94 -2.27
CA THR A 177 0.81 13.93 -2.95
C THR A 177 0.99 13.54 -4.42
N ILE A 178 0.19 12.58 -4.86
CA ILE A 178 0.18 12.02 -6.22
C ILE A 178 -1.26 11.95 -6.74
N GLY A 179 -1.64 12.93 -7.56
CA GLY A 179 -3.05 13.14 -7.89
C GLY A 179 -3.83 13.73 -6.70
N ALA A 180 -4.97 13.14 -6.34
CA ALA A 180 -5.74 13.46 -5.14
C ALA A 180 -5.38 12.56 -3.95
N THR A 181 -4.48 11.60 -4.13
CA THR A 181 -4.04 10.65 -3.09
C THR A 181 -2.76 11.17 -2.42
N THR A 182 -2.72 11.14 -1.09
CA THR A 182 -1.56 11.56 -0.29
C THR A 182 -1.06 10.40 0.56
N PHE A 183 0.25 10.28 0.72
CA PHE A 183 0.87 9.36 1.67
C PHE A 183 1.99 10.03 2.46
N ILE A 184 2.31 9.44 3.61
CA ILE A 184 3.40 9.85 4.50
C ILE A 184 4.48 8.78 4.44
N LEU A 185 5.75 9.18 4.33
CA LEU A 185 6.89 8.27 4.51
C LEU A 185 7.15 8.06 6.01
N HIS A 186 7.33 6.81 6.42
CA HIS A 186 7.84 6.43 7.74
C HIS A 186 9.19 5.73 7.56
N ALA A 187 10.27 6.46 7.81
CA ALA A 187 11.65 6.03 7.65
C ALA A 187 12.14 5.16 8.82
N LYS A 188 13.26 4.45 8.61
CA LYS A 188 13.91 3.58 9.60
C LYS A 188 15.39 3.87 9.77
#